data_AF-A0A399D5E2-F1
#
_entry.id   AF-A0A399D5E2-F1
#
_cell.length_a   1.000
_cell.length_b   1.000
_cell.length_c   1.000
_cell.angle_alpha   90.00
_cell.angle_beta   90.00
_cell.angle_gamma   90.00
#
_symmetry.space_group_name_H-M   'P 1'
#
loop_
_entity.id
_entity.type
_entity.pdbx_description
1 polymer ?
#
loop_
_entity_poly.entity_id
_entity_poly.type
_entity_poly.pdbx_seq_one_letter_code
_entity_poly.pdbx_strand_id
1 'polypeptide(L)'
;MKKLLLRVFAVLLLVTLFQTCNEPYDSSVGPLQWEQPPGLAIAVEKVQSVVNLQDKISNALFRNPEVVGMGTGLNDDGVPAIVIYTRSKVEHRPDISIENVGRGARPTALPVSVENVPVVSKVTGMFKAYAEPTSWFPRPVPIGVSTGHPDITAGTIGCRVKDAEGNVFALSNNHVYANRNEASIGDNVLQPGPYDGGSDPADAIGTLYDFEPISFSENNLMDAAIALCSTGTLGTSTPADAYGTPGSTTVSAAIGLDVQKYGRTTGWTHGTISEINVTVDVCYQSRGPFKCVQAARFVDQITITPGDFSDGGDSGSLIVTDNSSNSPVGLLFAGSSTHTIATPIGVVLNRFGVTIDNESGGTVNTPPSAGFTYTTSGLTATFTDTSTDPGGSVVEWNWNFGDGNTSTEQNPGHTYNAGGTFSVLLEVTDNEGATGSSSQNVTVSENTGTGITLTAAGEKIRGVRYVNLSWEGAIGDNVVIKMNGSVYDTVSNDGSETLNLGRISGTFVFEVCESDGVTCSNEAAVTF
;
A
#
# COMPACT_ATOMS: atom_id res chain seq x y z
N MET A 1 -14.17 -21.14 63.05
CA MET A 1 -14.17 -19.81 63.70
C MET A 1 -12.89 -19.06 63.29
N LYS A 2 -12.91 -17.71 63.24
CA LYS A 2 -11.81 -16.72 63.42
C LYS A 2 -10.35 -17.24 63.37
N LYS A 3 -9.36 -16.69 62.65
CA LYS A 3 -9.10 -15.46 61.82
C LYS A 3 -7.92 -15.81 60.86
N LEU A 4 -7.67 -15.25 59.66
CA LEU A 4 -7.75 -13.89 59.07
C LEU A 4 -6.50 -12.99 59.33
N LEU A 5 -6.08 -12.27 58.27
CA LEU A 5 -5.05 -11.20 58.12
C LEU A 5 -3.63 -11.61 57.65
N LEU A 6 -2.91 -10.85 56.79
CA LEU A 6 -3.29 -9.79 55.82
C LEU A 6 -2.09 -9.35 54.91
N ARG A 7 -2.40 -8.71 53.75
CA ARG A 7 -1.67 -7.67 52.96
C ARG A 7 -1.16 -8.15 51.58
N VAL A 8 -1.14 -7.39 50.47
CA VAL A 8 -1.61 -6.04 49.99
C VAL A 8 -1.33 -6.04 48.45
N PHE A 9 -2.01 -5.44 47.46
CA PHE A 9 -3.27 -4.69 47.18
C PHE A 9 -3.65 -5.00 45.69
N ALA A 10 -4.83 -4.78 45.09
CA ALA A 10 -5.98 -3.85 45.21
C ALA A 10 -5.98 -2.64 44.24
N VAL A 11 -6.50 -2.84 43.01
CA VAL A 11 -7.10 -1.84 42.09
C VAL A 11 -8.36 -2.46 41.44
N LEU A 12 -9.28 -1.62 40.96
CA LEU A 12 -10.61 -1.95 40.42
C LEU A 12 -10.63 -3.05 39.34
N LEU A 13 -11.70 -3.86 39.35
CA LEU A 13 -12.25 -4.52 38.17
C LEU A 13 -13.68 -4.01 37.97
N LEU A 14 -13.96 -3.29 36.89
CA LEU A 14 -15.31 -2.80 36.58
C LEU A 14 -16.03 -3.83 35.72
N VAL A 15 -17.21 -4.29 36.17
CA VAL A 15 -18.07 -5.19 35.38
C VAL A 15 -19.04 -4.34 34.57
N THR A 16 -18.77 -4.19 33.29
CA THR A 16 -19.68 -3.61 32.29
C THR A 16 -19.85 -4.59 31.13
N LEU A 17 -21.02 -4.54 30.47
CA LEU A 17 -21.51 -5.61 29.63
C LEU A 17 -20.61 -5.86 28.41
N PHE A 18 -20.11 -7.09 28.27
CA PHE A 18 -19.91 -7.67 26.94
C PHE A 18 -21.30 -8.01 26.38
N GLN A 19 -21.95 -7.05 25.74
CA GLN A 19 -22.95 -7.39 24.72
C GLN A 19 -22.18 -7.97 23.53
N THR A 20 -22.43 -9.24 23.23
CA THR A 20 -22.00 -9.85 21.97
C THR A 20 -22.71 -9.13 20.84
N CYS A 21 -21.97 -8.52 19.92
CA CYS A 21 -22.51 -8.05 18.65
C CYS A 21 -22.80 -9.23 17.71
N ASN A 22 -23.75 -10.08 18.12
CA ASN A 22 -24.62 -10.75 17.16
C ASN A 22 -25.60 -9.69 16.66
N GLU A 23 -25.12 -8.80 15.78
CA GLU A 23 -26.02 -8.09 14.89
C GLU A 23 -26.79 -9.14 14.08
N PRO A 24 -28.15 -9.12 14.08
CA PRO A 24 -28.91 -10.06 13.30
C PRO A 24 -28.71 -9.77 11.81
N TYR A 25 -28.69 -10.83 10.99
CA TYR A 25 -28.73 -10.79 9.54
C TYR A 25 -29.59 -9.64 9.00
N ASP A 26 -28.97 -8.67 8.34
CA ASP A 26 -29.71 -7.60 7.68
C ASP A 26 -30.35 -8.13 6.39
N SER A 27 -31.65 -8.37 6.46
CA SER A 27 -32.49 -8.78 5.34
C SER A 27 -32.76 -7.66 4.32
N SER A 28 -32.15 -6.47 4.45
CA SER A 28 -32.25 -5.39 3.45
C SER A 28 -31.59 -5.76 2.12
N VAL A 29 -30.52 -6.57 2.16
CA VAL A 29 -29.88 -7.15 0.97
C VAL A 29 -30.68 -8.37 0.51
N GLY A 30 -31.87 -8.10 -0.04
CA GLY A 30 -32.67 -9.10 -0.75
C GLY A 30 -32.02 -9.52 -2.08
N PRO A 31 -32.54 -10.56 -2.75
CA PRO A 31 -32.07 -10.96 -4.08
C PRO A 31 -32.16 -9.79 -5.06
N LEU A 32 -31.18 -9.71 -5.97
CA LEU A 32 -31.02 -8.60 -6.93
C LEU A 32 -32.35 -8.28 -7.64
N GLN A 33 -32.90 -7.09 -7.38
CA GLN A 33 -34.07 -6.60 -8.12
C GLN A 33 -33.64 -6.25 -9.54
N TRP A 34 -34.21 -6.95 -10.52
CA TRP A 34 -33.82 -6.77 -11.92
C TRP A 34 -34.38 -5.47 -12.52
N GLU A 35 -33.48 -4.56 -12.89
CA GLU A 35 -33.81 -3.34 -13.63
C GLU A 35 -33.75 -3.57 -15.15
N GLN A 36 -34.57 -2.83 -15.89
CA GLN A 36 -34.68 -2.95 -17.36
C GLN A 36 -33.48 -2.30 -18.08
N PRO A 37 -32.74 -3.04 -18.93
CA PRO A 37 -31.81 -2.43 -19.87
C PRO A 37 -32.56 -1.55 -20.90
N PRO A 38 -32.03 -0.38 -21.27
CA PRO A 38 -32.63 0.45 -22.32
C PRO A 38 -32.74 -0.30 -23.66
N GLY A 39 -33.98 -0.59 -24.08
CA GLY A 39 -34.28 -1.18 -25.39
C GLY A 39 -34.67 -2.67 -25.40
N LEU A 40 -34.53 -3.40 -24.29
CA LEU A 40 -34.85 -4.82 -24.23
C LEU A 40 -36.33 -5.04 -23.80
N ALA A 41 -37.22 -5.28 -24.77
CA ALA A 41 -38.68 -5.35 -24.56
C ALA A 41 -39.20 -6.64 -23.87
N ILE A 42 -38.52 -7.10 -22.82
CA ILE A 42 -38.90 -8.24 -21.97
C ILE A 42 -39.67 -7.72 -20.75
N ALA A 43 -40.54 -8.52 -20.12
CA ALA A 43 -41.30 -8.09 -18.95
C ALA A 43 -40.57 -8.39 -17.62
N VAL A 44 -40.42 -7.38 -16.76
CA VAL A 44 -39.81 -7.49 -15.40
C VAL A 44 -40.35 -8.69 -14.63
N GLU A 45 -41.67 -8.78 -14.54
CA GLU A 45 -42.40 -9.80 -13.79
C GLU A 45 -42.04 -11.23 -14.27
N LYS A 46 -41.72 -11.40 -15.55
CA LYS A 46 -41.30 -12.70 -16.10
C LYS A 46 -39.89 -13.06 -15.65
N VAL A 47 -38.93 -12.14 -15.77
CA VAL A 47 -37.53 -12.37 -15.33
C VAL A 47 -37.52 -12.68 -13.83
N GLN A 48 -38.21 -11.88 -13.02
CA GLN A 48 -38.32 -12.12 -11.57
C GLN A 48 -39.01 -13.45 -11.23
N SER A 49 -40.02 -13.88 -12.01
CA SER A 49 -40.65 -15.20 -11.81
C SER A 49 -39.71 -16.37 -12.09
N VAL A 50 -38.73 -16.20 -12.99
CA VAL A 50 -37.68 -17.20 -13.26
C VAL A 50 -36.64 -17.22 -12.14
N VAL A 51 -36.18 -16.06 -11.68
CA VAL A 51 -35.30 -15.91 -10.49
C VAL A 51 -35.90 -16.65 -9.30
N ASN A 52 -37.12 -16.28 -8.89
CA ASN A 52 -37.81 -16.85 -7.73
C ASN A 52 -38.04 -18.38 -7.85
N LEU A 53 -38.16 -18.91 -9.07
CA LEU A 53 -38.26 -20.36 -9.30
C LEU A 53 -36.89 -21.03 -9.23
N GLN A 54 -35.85 -20.40 -9.79
CA GLN A 54 -34.49 -20.91 -9.77
C GLN A 54 -34.00 -21.12 -8.33
N ASP A 55 -34.18 -20.14 -7.45
CA ASP A 55 -33.79 -20.19 -6.04
C ASP A 55 -34.41 -21.40 -5.34
N LYS A 56 -35.72 -21.57 -5.55
CA LYS A 56 -36.56 -22.66 -5.04
C LYS A 56 -36.10 -24.05 -5.52
N ILE A 57 -35.44 -24.18 -6.68
CA ILE A 57 -35.07 -25.48 -7.26
C ILE A 57 -33.56 -25.71 -7.43
N SER A 58 -32.70 -24.73 -7.14
CA SER A 58 -31.23 -24.81 -7.34
C SER A 58 -30.61 -26.06 -6.70
N ASN A 59 -30.89 -26.30 -5.42
CA ASN A 59 -30.47 -27.50 -4.67
C ASN A 59 -30.97 -28.83 -5.25
N ALA A 60 -31.97 -28.83 -6.12
CA ALA A 60 -32.43 -30.02 -6.82
C ALA A 60 -31.69 -30.27 -8.14
N LEU A 61 -31.33 -29.21 -8.86
CA LEU A 61 -30.57 -29.26 -10.11
C LEU A 61 -29.11 -29.68 -9.88
N PHE A 62 -28.45 -29.15 -8.83
CA PHE A 62 -27.07 -29.54 -8.43
C PHE A 62 -26.91 -31.01 -7.99
N ARG A 63 -27.97 -31.81 -7.96
CA ARG A 63 -27.86 -33.28 -7.78
C ARG A 63 -27.43 -34.01 -9.06
N ASN A 64 -27.54 -33.38 -10.23
CA ASN A 64 -27.03 -33.94 -11.48
C ASN A 64 -25.51 -33.73 -11.55
N PRO A 65 -24.68 -34.79 -11.66
CA PRO A 65 -23.22 -34.69 -11.59
C PRO A 65 -22.55 -33.98 -12.77
N GLU A 66 -23.30 -33.71 -13.86
CA GLU A 66 -22.83 -32.90 -14.99
C GLU A 66 -23.02 -31.40 -14.78
N VAL A 67 -23.89 -30.99 -13.85
CA VAL A 67 -24.16 -29.57 -13.56
C VAL A 67 -23.00 -28.97 -12.77
N VAL A 68 -22.51 -27.82 -13.23
CA VAL A 68 -21.52 -26.98 -12.53
C VAL A 68 -22.07 -25.61 -12.16
N GLY A 69 -23.22 -25.22 -12.70
CA GLY A 69 -23.90 -23.99 -12.29
C GLY A 69 -25.22 -23.79 -13.04
N MET A 70 -25.87 -22.67 -12.74
CA MET A 70 -27.08 -22.20 -13.41
C MET A 70 -27.25 -20.70 -13.24
N GLY A 71 -28.06 -20.08 -14.10
CA GLY A 71 -28.47 -18.68 -13.99
C GLY A 71 -29.82 -18.42 -14.64
N THR A 72 -30.39 -17.24 -14.39
CA THR A 72 -31.55 -16.72 -15.11
C THR A 72 -31.07 -16.03 -16.37
N GLY A 73 -31.48 -16.54 -17.53
CA GLY A 73 -31.08 -16.07 -18.85
C GLY A 73 -32.22 -16.11 -19.86
N LEU A 74 -31.87 -16.08 -21.14
CA LEU A 74 -32.81 -16.26 -22.26
C LEU A 74 -32.52 -17.57 -23.01
N ASN A 75 -33.56 -18.19 -23.56
CA ASN A 75 -33.41 -19.26 -24.54
C ASN A 75 -33.22 -18.70 -25.97
N ASP A 76 -33.04 -19.58 -26.95
CA ASP A 76 -32.87 -19.24 -28.38
C ASP A 76 -34.04 -18.42 -28.97
N ASP A 77 -35.24 -18.47 -28.37
CA ASP A 77 -36.42 -17.67 -28.77
C ASP A 77 -36.50 -16.29 -28.07
N GLY A 78 -35.52 -15.95 -27.22
CA GLY A 78 -35.53 -14.73 -26.40
C GLY A 78 -36.46 -14.78 -25.18
N VAL A 79 -36.90 -15.97 -24.76
CA VAL A 79 -37.81 -16.16 -23.61
C VAL A 79 -36.99 -16.41 -22.33
N PRO A 80 -37.33 -15.74 -21.20
CA PRO A 80 -36.71 -16.01 -19.91
C PRO A 80 -36.75 -17.50 -19.52
N ALA A 81 -35.58 -18.04 -19.17
CA ALA A 81 -35.35 -19.46 -18.94
C ALA A 81 -34.30 -19.69 -17.84
N ILE A 82 -34.33 -20.88 -17.24
CA ILE A 82 -33.24 -21.32 -16.35
C ILE A 82 -32.17 -21.95 -17.24
N VAL A 83 -31.01 -21.28 -17.32
CA VAL A 83 -29.84 -21.75 -18.07
C VAL A 83 -29.00 -22.61 -17.13
N ILE A 84 -28.63 -23.82 -17.56
CA ILE A 84 -27.84 -24.78 -16.80
C ILE A 84 -26.46 -24.92 -17.45
N TYR A 85 -25.41 -24.71 -16.68
CA TYR A 85 -24.02 -24.90 -17.13
C TYR A 85 -23.58 -26.33 -16.85
N THR A 86 -23.10 -27.03 -17.89
CA THR A 86 -22.72 -28.45 -17.79
C THR A 86 -21.30 -28.74 -18.26
N ARG A 87 -20.68 -29.75 -17.61
CA ARG A 87 -19.33 -30.25 -17.96
C ARG A 87 -19.28 -30.87 -19.34
N SER A 88 -20.33 -31.60 -19.71
CA SER A 88 -20.51 -32.23 -21.01
C SER A 88 -21.96 -32.12 -21.49
N LYS A 89 -22.28 -32.66 -22.67
CA LYS A 89 -23.62 -32.58 -23.26
C LYS A 89 -24.63 -33.49 -22.55
N VAL A 90 -25.72 -32.91 -22.06
CA VAL A 90 -26.81 -33.60 -21.35
C VAL A 90 -28.04 -33.85 -22.24
N GLU A 91 -28.96 -34.70 -21.76
CA GLU A 91 -30.23 -35.05 -22.41
C GLU A 91 -31.39 -34.29 -21.72
N HIS A 92 -32.11 -33.42 -22.44
CA HIS A 92 -33.33 -32.79 -21.93
C HIS A 92 -34.57 -33.64 -22.24
N ARG A 93 -35.44 -33.82 -21.24
CA ARG A 93 -36.47 -34.87 -21.22
C ARG A 93 -37.77 -34.40 -20.54
N PRO A 94 -38.96 -34.66 -21.15
CA PRO A 94 -40.25 -34.27 -20.56
C PRO A 94 -40.73 -35.19 -19.44
N ASP A 95 -40.15 -36.39 -19.31
CA ASP A 95 -40.42 -37.38 -18.26
C ASP A 95 -39.50 -37.23 -17.02
N ILE A 96 -38.54 -36.30 -17.04
CA ILE A 96 -37.71 -35.97 -15.88
C ILE A 96 -38.36 -34.82 -15.11
N SER A 97 -38.81 -35.11 -13.89
CA SER A 97 -39.29 -34.12 -12.93
C SER A 97 -38.19 -33.68 -11.95
N ILE A 98 -38.37 -32.52 -11.32
CA ILE A 98 -37.33 -31.84 -10.52
C ILE A 98 -36.87 -32.65 -9.30
N GLU A 99 -37.76 -33.43 -8.68
CA GLU A 99 -37.44 -34.35 -7.58
C GLU A 99 -36.62 -35.57 -8.02
N ASN A 100 -36.64 -35.91 -9.31
CA ASN A 100 -35.90 -37.03 -9.91
C ASN A 100 -34.55 -36.62 -10.54
N VAL A 101 -34.23 -35.32 -10.61
CA VAL A 101 -32.91 -34.85 -11.07
C VAL A 101 -31.80 -35.40 -10.15
N GLY A 102 -30.76 -35.98 -10.78
CA GLY A 102 -29.67 -36.70 -10.12
C GLY A 102 -30.00 -38.15 -9.72
N ARG A 103 -31.14 -38.72 -10.15
CA ARG A 103 -31.64 -40.03 -9.66
C ARG A 103 -32.03 -40.99 -10.79
N GLY A 104 -32.29 -42.24 -10.40
CA GLY A 104 -32.85 -43.27 -11.27
C GLY A 104 -31.91 -43.73 -12.40
N ALA A 105 -32.49 -44.20 -13.50
CA ALA A 105 -31.76 -44.78 -14.62
C ALA A 105 -31.11 -43.75 -15.58
N ARG A 106 -31.34 -42.45 -15.37
CA ARG A 106 -30.78 -41.34 -16.18
C ARG A 106 -30.38 -40.15 -15.30
N PRO A 107 -29.40 -40.34 -14.39
CA PRO A 107 -29.05 -39.32 -13.39
C PRO A 107 -28.46 -38.03 -13.98
N THR A 108 -28.03 -38.06 -15.24
CA THR A 108 -27.47 -36.91 -15.99
C THR A 108 -28.50 -36.17 -16.85
N ALA A 109 -29.74 -36.66 -16.96
CA ALA A 109 -30.79 -36.00 -17.73
C ALA A 109 -31.42 -34.82 -16.96
N LEU A 110 -31.98 -33.87 -17.69
CA LEU A 110 -32.64 -32.66 -17.17
C LEU A 110 -34.10 -32.56 -17.65
N PRO A 111 -34.97 -31.84 -16.91
CA PRO A 111 -36.28 -31.45 -17.41
C PRO A 111 -36.17 -30.59 -18.68
N VAL A 112 -37.19 -30.59 -19.53
CA VAL A 112 -37.36 -29.55 -20.58
C VAL A 112 -37.90 -28.22 -20.02
N SER A 113 -38.64 -28.29 -18.91
CA SER A 113 -39.24 -27.14 -18.23
C SER A 113 -39.61 -27.49 -16.79
N VAL A 114 -39.65 -26.50 -15.90
CA VAL A 114 -40.18 -26.63 -14.52
C VAL A 114 -41.20 -25.52 -14.31
N GLU A 115 -42.40 -25.84 -13.81
CA GLU A 115 -43.50 -24.87 -13.58
C GLU A 115 -43.83 -23.98 -14.80
N ASN A 116 -43.62 -24.54 -16.02
CA ASN A 116 -43.72 -23.91 -17.36
C ASN A 116 -42.57 -22.95 -17.75
N VAL A 117 -41.58 -22.73 -16.88
CA VAL A 117 -40.33 -22.04 -17.25
C VAL A 117 -39.42 -23.00 -18.02
N PRO A 118 -38.90 -22.63 -19.20
CA PRO A 118 -37.96 -23.46 -19.95
C PRO A 118 -36.67 -23.72 -19.17
N VAL A 119 -36.11 -24.92 -19.31
CA VAL A 119 -34.77 -25.27 -18.78
C VAL A 119 -33.89 -25.68 -19.95
N VAL A 120 -32.77 -24.97 -20.14
CA VAL A 120 -31.84 -25.16 -21.27
C VAL A 120 -30.41 -25.40 -20.76
N SER A 121 -29.60 -26.19 -21.47
CA SER A 121 -28.20 -26.44 -21.09
C SER A 121 -27.19 -25.78 -22.02
N LYS A 122 -26.20 -25.08 -21.46
CA LYS A 122 -24.97 -24.67 -22.15
C LYS A 122 -23.81 -25.56 -21.68
N VAL A 123 -23.05 -26.12 -22.62
CA VAL A 123 -21.85 -26.91 -22.28
C VAL A 123 -20.69 -25.96 -22.04
N THR A 124 -20.29 -25.79 -20.79
CA THR A 124 -19.25 -24.84 -20.35
C THR A 124 -17.92 -25.52 -20.03
N GLY A 125 -17.94 -26.83 -19.77
CA GLY A 125 -16.83 -27.48 -19.06
C GLY A 125 -16.85 -27.11 -17.58
N MET A 126 -15.69 -27.06 -16.93
CA MET A 126 -15.56 -26.60 -15.53
C MET A 126 -15.13 -25.14 -15.47
N PHE A 127 -15.74 -24.36 -14.56
CA PHE A 127 -15.23 -23.06 -14.15
C PHE A 127 -14.01 -23.22 -13.23
N LYS A 128 -12.96 -22.40 -13.47
CA LYS A 128 -11.73 -22.40 -12.67
C LYS A 128 -11.14 -21.00 -12.56
N ALA A 129 -10.21 -20.84 -11.62
CA ALA A 129 -9.12 -19.86 -11.70
C ALA A 129 -7.90 -20.48 -12.43
N TYR A 130 -7.12 -19.63 -13.10
CA TYR A 130 -5.93 -19.95 -13.92
C TYR A 130 -5.01 -18.70 -13.97
N ALA A 131 -3.76 -18.77 -14.47
CA ALA A 131 -2.84 -17.61 -14.55
C ALA A 131 -1.69 -17.73 -15.59
N GLU A 132 -1.58 -16.82 -16.57
CA GLU A 132 -0.43 -16.62 -17.50
C GLU A 132 -0.17 -15.09 -17.82
N PRO A 133 1.06 -14.65 -18.14
CA PRO A 133 1.66 -13.31 -17.80
C PRO A 133 1.15 -12.07 -18.58
N THR A 134 1.46 -10.79 -18.25
CA THR A 134 2.80 -10.18 -18.10
C THR A 134 2.92 -8.82 -17.34
N SER A 135 4.18 -8.43 -17.07
CA SER A 135 4.75 -7.05 -17.05
C SER A 135 4.86 -6.29 -15.72
N TRP A 136 6.05 -5.74 -15.50
CA TRP A 136 6.38 -4.68 -14.53
C TRP A 136 5.82 -3.33 -14.99
N PHE A 137 5.35 -2.50 -14.05
CA PHE A 137 4.90 -1.13 -14.32
C PHE A 137 5.58 -0.12 -13.37
N PRO A 138 5.78 1.14 -13.80
CA PRO A 138 6.21 2.21 -12.89
C PRO A 138 5.09 2.55 -11.90
N ARG A 139 5.46 3.09 -10.74
CA ARG A 139 4.52 3.58 -9.73
C ARG A 139 4.11 5.03 -10.04
N PRO A 140 2.85 5.44 -9.84
CA PRO A 140 1.72 4.63 -9.40
C PRO A 140 1.26 3.63 -10.48
N VAL A 141 1.08 2.38 -10.07
CA VAL A 141 0.77 1.24 -10.94
C VAL A 141 -0.63 1.41 -11.58
N PRO A 142 -0.83 1.12 -12.87
CA PRO A 142 -2.17 1.13 -13.48
C PRO A 142 -3.05 -0.04 -13.01
N ILE A 143 -4.36 0.14 -12.97
CA ILE A 143 -5.30 -0.96 -12.65
C ILE A 143 -5.42 -1.93 -13.85
N GLY A 144 -5.96 -3.13 -13.60
CA GLY A 144 -6.11 -4.18 -14.61
C GLY A 144 -4.84 -4.99 -14.90
N VAL A 145 -3.71 -4.71 -14.24
CA VAL A 145 -2.43 -5.43 -14.45
C VAL A 145 -2.15 -6.49 -13.39
N SER A 146 -1.06 -7.23 -13.57
CA SER A 146 -0.62 -8.32 -12.69
C SER A 146 -0.47 -7.95 -11.23
N THR A 147 -0.84 -8.84 -10.31
CA THR A 147 -0.62 -8.71 -8.86
C THR A 147 -0.77 -10.05 -8.16
N GLY A 148 -0.44 -10.15 -6.87
CA GLY A 148 -0.79 -11.31 -6.04
C GLY A 148 -0.06 -11.36 -4.71
N HIS A 149 -0.54 -12.21 -3.81
CA HIS A 149 0.16 -12.61 -2.58
C HIS A 149 1.38 -13.51 -2.90
N PRO A 150 2.51 -13.42 -2.16
CA PRO A 150 3.75 -14.17 -2.41
C PRO A 150 3.62 -15.68 -2.68
N ASP A 151 2.75 -16.38 -1.94
CA ASP A 151 2.60 -17.86 -2.01
C ASP A 151 1.67 -18.38 -3.13
N ILE A 152 1.23 -17.53 -4.08
CA ILE A 152 0.29 -17.93 -5.14
C ILE A 152 0.75 -17.59 -6.57
N THR A 153 -0.09 -17.93 -7.55
CA THR A 153 0.00 -17.41 -8.92
C THR A 153 -0.37 -15.93 -9.00
N ALA A 154 -0.15 -15.25 -10.13
CA ALA A 154 -0.65 -13.89 -10.30
C ALA A 154 -2.14 -13.85 -10.68
N GLY A 155 -2.84 -12.83 -10.17
CA GLY A 155 -4.16 -12.36 -10.62
C GLY A 155 -4.08 -10.89 -11.04
N THR A 156 -5.22 -10.21 -11.09
CA THR A 156 -5.36 -8.84 -11.60
C THR A 156 -5.72 -7.85 -10.50
N ILE A 157 -5.12 -6.65 -10.51
CA ILE A 157 -5.59 -5.51 -9.71
C ILE A 157 -6.91 -5.03 -10.31
N GLY A 158 -8.02 -5.16 -9.61
CA GLY A 158 -9.33 -4.76 -10.14
C GLY A 158 -9.43 -3.26 -10.30
N CYS A 159 -9.28 -2.56 -9.19
CA CYS A 159 -9.30 -1.10 -9.13
C CYS A 159 -8.69 -0.60 -7.81
N ARG A 160 -8.53 0.72 -7.71
CA ARG A 160 -8.30 1.43 -6.46
C ARG A 160 -9.64 1.76 -5.81
N VAL A 161 -9.75 1.55 -4.50
CA VAL A 161 -10.94 1.86 -3.70
C VAL A 161 -10.55 2.63 -2.44
N LYS A 162 -11.49 3.34 -1.82
CA LYS A 162 -11.27 4.08 -0.57
C LYS A 162 -12.45 4.02 0.39
N ASP A 163 -12.17 4.03 1.68
CA ASP A 163 -13.18 4.09 2.75
C ASP A 163 -13.67 5.54 3.02
N ALA A 164 -14.42 5.74 4.10
CA ALA A 164 -14.95 7.05 4.48
C ALA A 164 -13.89 7.94 5.17
N GLU A 165 -12.87 7.31 5.74
CA GLU A 165 -11.73 7.92 6.42
C GLU A 165 -10.67 8.43 5.43
N GLY A 166 -10.66 7.90 4.20
CA GLY A 166 -9.75 8.28 3.12
C GLY A 166 -8.55 7.34 2.95
N ASN A 167 -8.55 6.18 3.61
CA ASN A 167 -7.54 5.15 3.36
C ASN A 167 -7.76 4.55 1.97
N VAL A 168 -6.67 4.16 1.31
CA VAL A 168 -6.67 3.73 -0.09
C VAL A 168 -6.27 2.27 -0.17
N PHE A 169 -6.99 1.48 -0.98
CA PHE A 169 -6.78 0.04 -1.11
C PHE A 169 -6.75 -0.42 -2.57
N ALA A 170 -5.95 -1.44 -2.83
CA ALA A 170 -6.06 -2.28 -4.01
C ALA A 170 -7.20 -3.30 -3.80
N LEU A 171 -8.14 -3.42 -4.75
CA LEU A 171 -9.17 -4.45 -4.75
C LEU A 171 -8.80 -5.60 -5.69
N SER A 172 -8.91 -6.84 -5.22
CA SER A 172 -8.83 -8.06 -6.05
C SER A 172 -9.64 -9.20 -5.41
N ASN A 173 -9.40 -10.46 -5.81
CA ASN A 173 -10.06 -11.63 -5.23
C ASN A 173 -9.39 -12.12 -3.93
N ASN A 174 -10.13 -12.87 -3.10
CA ASN A 174 -9.55 -13.61 -1.97
C ASN A 174 -8.52 -14.62 -2.49
N HIS A 175 -8.82 -15.35 -3.58
CA HIS A 175 -7.83 -16.28 -4.14
C HIS A 175 -6.59 -15.59 -4.78
N VAL A 176 -6.56 -14.25 -4.86
CA VAL A 176 -5.43 -13.45 -5.37
C VAL A 176 -4.65 -12.74 -4.26
N TYR A 177 -5.31 -12.22 -3.22
CA TYR A 177 -4.63 -11.53 -2.10
C TYR A 177 -4.61 -12.29 -0.77
N ALA A 178 -5.56 -13.20 -0.54
CA ALA A 178 -5.72 -13.92 0.73
C ALA A 178 -5.37 -15.42 0.65
N ASN A 179 -4.78 -15.88 -0.47
CA ASN A 179 -4.43 -17.28 -0.74
C ASN A 179 -5.55 -18.29 -0.35
N ARG A 180 -6.80 -18.04 -0.76
CA ARG A 180 -7.95 -18.94 -0.45
C ARG A 180 -8.14 -19.16 1.06
N ASN A 181 -7.97 -18.11 1.85
CA ASN A 181 -7.94 -18.05 3.33
C ASN A 181 -6.65 -18.54 4.01
N GLU A 182 -5.57 -18.81 3.29
CA GLU A 182 -4.29 -19.27 3.88
C GLU A 182 -3.32 -18.13 4.24
N ALA A 183 -3.57 -16.89 3.77
CA ALA A 183 -2.75 -15.72 4.09
C ALA A 183 -3.14 -15.03 5.42
N SER A 184 -2.25 -14.19 5.95
CA SER A 184 -2.44 -13.37 7.15
C SER A 184 -2.68 -11.90 6.80
N ILE A 185 -3.51 -11.22 7.59
CA ILE A 185 -3.64 -9.77 7.51
C ILE A 185 -2.29 -9.12 7.85
N GLY A 186 -1.81 -8.25 6.96
CA GLY A 186 -0.47 -7.68 6.98
C GLY A 186 0.51 -8.28 5.97
N ASP A 187 0.21 -9.42 5.34
CA ASP A 187 1.05 -10.00 4.29
C ASP A 187 1.12 -9.08 3.05
N ASN A 188 2.27 -8.97 2.41
CA ASN A 188 2.46 -8.11 1.24
C ASN A 188 1.61 -8.57 0.04
N VAL A 189 1.17 -7.62 -0.79
CA VAL A 189 0.68 -7.90 -2.15
C VAL A 189 1.58 -7.21 -3.17
N LEU A 190 2.02 -7.97 -4.18
CA LEU A 190 3.09 -7.56 -5.10
C LEU A 190 2.54 -6.98 -6.41
N GLN A 191 3.32 -6.11 -7.07
CA GLN A 191 3.22 -5.83 -8.50
C GLN A 191 4.59 -5.91 -9.17
N PRO A 192 4.79 -6.78 -10.18
CA PRO A 192 3.84 -7.79 -10.65
C PRO A 192 3.62 -8.91 -9.60
N GLY A 193 2.66 -9.81 -9.83
CA GLY A 193 2.49 -10.99 -8.98
C GLY A 193 3.66 -11.98 -9.11
N PRO A 194 3.84 -12.93 -8.17
CA PRO A 194 5.01 -13.83 -8.14
C PRO A 194 5.23 -14.61 -9.44
N TYR A 195 4.13 -15.06 -10.06
CA TYR A 195 4.16 -15.80 -11.34
C TYR A 195 4.78 -14.98 -12.49
N ASP A 196 4.66 -13.66 -12.42
CA ASP A 196 5.08 -12.73 -13.48
C ASP A 196 6.44 -12.07 -13.16
N GLY A 197 7.17 -12.65 -12.20
CA GLY A 197 8.51 -12.21 -11.78
C GLY A 197 8.52 -11.22 -10.61
N GLY A 198 7.42 -11.09 -9.86
CA GLY A 198 7.37 -10.31 -8.63
C GLY A 198 8.12 -10.98 -7.47
N SER A 199 8.69 -10.15 -6.60
CA SER A 199 9.56 -10.55 -5.49
C SER A 199 9.22 -9.81 -4.19
N ASP A 200 9.09 -10.59 -3.12
CA ASP A 200 8.81 -10.07 -1.77
C ASP A 200 10.13 -9.69 -1.06
N PRO A 201 10.24 -8.51 -0.41
CA PRO A 201 9.26 -7.41 -0.31
C PRO A 201 9.45 -6.30 -1.36
N ALA A 202 10.43 -6.41 -2.27
CA ALA A 202 10.84 -5.33 -3.18
C ALA A 202 9.67 -4.80 -4.05
N ASP A 203 8.76 -5.70 -4.42
CA ASP A 203 7.70 -5.42 -5.39
C ASP A 203 6.33 -5.18 -4.72
N ALA A 204 6.29 -5.09 -3.38
CA ALA A 204 5.06 -4.84 -2.62
C ALA A 204 4.43 -3.48 -2.99
N ILE A 205 3.14 -3.47 -3.36
CA ILE A 205 2.35 -2.25 -3.59
C ILE A 205 1.43 -1.89 -2.41
N GLY A 206 1.25 -2.83 -1.48
CA GLY A 206 0.42 -2.71 -0.29
C GLY A 206 0.45 -3.98 0.55
N THR A 207 -0.37 -4.06 1.60
CA THR A 207 -0.51 -5.23 2.49
C THR A 207 -1.97 -5.66 2.63
N LEU A 208 -2.24 -6.97 2.70
CA LEU A 208 -3.58 -7.54 2.86
C LEU A 208 -4.26 -6.97 4.11
N TYR A 209 -5.45 -6.39 3.95
CA TYR A 209 -6.15 -5.63 4.99
C TYR A 209 -7.45 -6.31 5.47
N ASP A 210 -8.30 -6.76 4.53
CA ASP A 210 -9.50 -7.56 4.81
C ASP A 210 -9.82 -8.45 3.60
N PHE A 211 -10.51 -9.57 3.82
CA PHE A 211 -10.99 -10.47 2.80
C PHE A 211 -12.28 -11.18 3.23
N GLU A 212 -13.14 -11.53 2.28
CA GLU A 212 -14.28 -12.39 2.58
C GLU A 212 -13.84 -13.87 2.54
N PRO A 213 -13.95 -14.65 3.64
CA PRO A 213 -13.44 -16.02 3.67
C PRO A 213 -14.26 -16.98 2.80
N ILE A 214 -13.60 -17.70 1.90
CA ILE A 214 -14.23 -18.69 1.01
C ILE A 214 -14.61 -19.95 1.80
N SER A 215 -15.92 -20.22 1.91
CA SER A 215 -16.47 -21.47 2.45
C SER A 215 -16.48 -22.57 1.39
N PHE A 216 -15.78 -23.67 1.65
CA PHE A 216 -15.75 -24.87 0.79
C PHE A 216 -16.87 -25.88 1.11
N SER A 217 -17.80 -25.54 2.00
CA SER A 217 -18.93 -26.39 2.40
C SER A 217 -20.30 -25.73 2.32
N GLU A 218 -20.36 -24.40 2.14
CA GLU A 218 -21.59 -23.60 2.12
C GLU A 218 -21.60 -22.66 0.89
N ASN A 219 -22.60 -21.78 0.81
CA ASN A 219 -22.70 -20.78 -0.26
C ASN A 219 -21.86 -19.55 0.08
N ASN A 220 -21.28 -18.93 -0.95
CA ASN A 220 -20.46 -17.71 -0.88
C ASN A 220 -21.13 -16.58 -1.67
N LEU A 221 -21.02 -15.34 -1.20
CA LEU A 221 -21.54 -14.16 -1.89
C LEU A 221 -20.49 -13.49 -2.80
N MET A 222 -19.20 -13.67 -2.53
CA MET A 222 -18.11 -13.06 -3.31
C MET A 222 -16.79 -13.83 -3.12
N ASP A 223 -15.87 -13.62 -4.06
CA ASP A 223 -14.44 -13.95 -3.90
C ASP A 223 -13.66 -12.63 -4.00
N ALA A 224 -13.43 -11.98 -2.86
CA ALA A 224 -12.93 -10.60 -2.81
C ALA A 224 -12.02 -10.34 -1.59
N ALA A 225 -11.04 -9.45 -1.79
CA ALA A 225 -10.08 -9.01 -0.78
C ALA A 225 -9.54 -7.61 -1.12
N ILE A 226 -9.24 -6.83 -0.08
CA ILE A 226 -8.61 -5.51 -0.18
C ILE A 226 -7.25 -5.48 0.50
N ALA A 227 -6.31 -4.75 -0.08
CA ALA A 227 -4.98 -4.55 0.45
C ALA A 227 -4.66 -3.04 0.57
N LEU A 228 -4.25 -2.60 1.76
CA LEU A 228 -3.93 -1.21 2.08
C LEU A 228 -2.72 -0.75 1.27
N CYS A 229 -2.85 0.36 0.54
CA CYS A 229 -1.83 0.91 -0.35
C CYS A 229 -1.83 2.45 -0.27
N SER A 230 -1.17 3.14 -1.21
CA SER A 230 -1.22 4.61 -1.30
C SER A 230 -1.54 5.09 -2.72
N THR A 231 -1.84 6.39 -2.85
CA THR A 231 -1.95 7.08 -4.14
C THR A 231 -0.64 7.08 -4.94
N GLY A 232 0.50 6.98 -4.26
CA GLY A 232 1.83 6.85 -4.87
C GLY A 232 2.14 5.43 -5.38
N THR A 233 1.61 4.37 -4.75
CA THR A 233 1.87 2.99 -5.21
C THR A 233 0.87 2.51 -6.26
N LEU A 234 -0.42 2.86 -6.15
CA LEU A 234 -1.49 2.41 -7.05
C LEU A 234 -2.25 3.59 -7.65
N GLY A 235 -2.44 3.61 -8.97
CA GLY A 235 -3.24 4.58 -9.72
C GLY A 235 -4.70 4.15 -9.91
N THR A 236 -5.47 4.94 -10.65
CA THR A 236 -6.92 4.72 -10.87
C THR A 236 -7.31 4.33 -12.30
N SER A 237 -6.37 4.33 -13.23
CA SER A 237 -6.63 4.09 -14.66
C SER A 237 -5.99 2.79 -15.15
N THR A 238 -6.62 2.14 -16.12
CA THR A 238 -5.99 1.08 -16.93
C THR A 238 -4.79 1.61 -17.72
N PRO A 239 -4.00 0.75 -18.37
CA PRO A 239 -3.10 1.17 -19.45
C PRO A 239 -3.79 2.06 -20.49
N ALA A 240 -2.99 2.93 -21.13
CA ALA A 240 -3.45 4.08 -21.90
C ALA A 240 -4.12 3.76 -23.25
N ASP A 241 -4.13 2.48 -23.64
CA ASP A 241 -4.78 1.91 -24.81
C ASP A 241 -6.15 1.27 -24.51
N ALA A 242 -6.64 1.37 -23.27
CA ALA A 242 -7.88 0.78 -22.79
C ALA A 242 -8.87 1.81 -22.19
N TYR A 243 -9.90 1.35 -21.47
CA TYR A 243 -11.04 2.17 -21.04
C TYR A 243 -10.69 3.35 -20.12
N GLY A 244 -9.54 3.34 -19.45
CA GLY A 244 -9.04 4.44 -18.60
C GLY A 244 -9.51 4.33 -17.15
N THR A 245 -10.03 5.41 -16.59
CA THR A 245 -10.51 5.46 -15.20
C THR A 245 -11.94 4.94 -15.09
N PRO A 246 -12.29 4.07 -14.12
CA PRO A 246 -13.67 3.71 -13.81
C PRO A 246 -14.51 4.92 -13.35
N GLY A 247 -15.82 4.86 -13.51
CA GLY A 247 -16.75 5.77 -12.84
C GLY A 247 -16.90 5.43 -11.35
N SER A 248 -17.23 6.40 -10.51
CA SER A 248 -17.54 6.15 -9.09
C SER A 248 -18.98 5.69 -8.83
N THR A 249 -19.87 5.79 -9.83
CA THR A 249 -21.27 5.34 -9.73
C THR A 249 -21.45 3.95 -10.33
N THR A 250 -21.76 2.98 -9.49
CA THR A 250 -22.05 1.58 -9.86
C THR A 250 -23.33 1.46 -10.69
N VAL A 251 -23.40 0.44 -11.56
CA VAL A 251 -24.59 0.06 -12.32
C VAL A 251 -24.98 -1.38 -11.98
N SER A 252 -26.27 -1.59 -11.68
CA SER A 252 -26.85 -2.92 -11.46
C SER A 252 -26.72 -3.78 -12.72
N ALA A 253 -26.18 -4.99 -12.57
CA ALA A 253 -26.04 -5.92 -13.69
C ALA A 253 -27.41 -6.44 -14.19
N ALA A 254 -27.63 -6.35 -15.49
CA ALA A 254 -28.87 -6.78 -16.14
C ALA A 254 -28.57 -7.54 -17.44
N ILE A 255 -29.35 -8.58 -17.75
CA ILE A 255 -29.22 -9.38 -18.98
C ILE A 255 -29.27 -8.45 -20.20
N GLY A 256 -28.26 -8.49 -21.07
CA GLY A 256 -28.14 -7.62 -22.24
C GLY A 256 -27.44 -6.28 -21.98
N LEU A 257 -26.85 -6.06 -20.80
CA LEU A 257 -25.96 -4.93 -20.53
C LEU A 257 -24.58 -5.20 -21.14
N ASP A 258 -24.12 -4.34 -22.05
CA ASP A 258 -22.78 -4.40 -22.60
C ASP A 258 -21.73 -3.88 -21.61
N VAL A 259 -20.64 -4.63 -21.48
CA VAL A 259 -19.59 -4.47 -20.46
C VAL A 259 -18.21 -4.72 -21.05
N GLN A 260 -17.21 -4.06 -20.45
CA GLN A 260 -15.80 -4.17 -20.81
C GLN A 260 -14.96 -4.36 -19.54
N LYS A 261 -13.74 -4.89 -19.70
CA LYS A 261 -12.75 -4.97 -18.62
C LYS A 261 -11.33 -4.83 -19.16
N TYR A 262 -10.37 -4.61 -18.26
CA TYR A 262 -8.96 -4.84 -18.53
C TYR A 262 -8.44 -5.86 -17.51
N GLY A 263 -7.75 -6.89 -17.99
CA GLY A 263 -7.16 -7.93 -17.13
C GLY A 263 -5.77 -8.33 -17.60
N ARG A 264 -4.94 -8.86 -16.70
CA ARG A 264 -3.50 -9.07 -16.96
C ARG A 264 -3.19 -10.01 -18.13
N THR A 265 -4.15 -10.84 -18.54
CA THR A 265 -3.93 -11.96 -19.49
C THR A 265 -4.60 -11.71 -20.83
N THR A 266 -5.86 -11.26 -20.85
CA THR A 266 -6.55 -10.94 -22.12
C THR A 266 -6.54 -9.44 -22.47
N GLY A 267 -6.03 -8.58 -21.58
CA GLY A 267 -6.02 -7.13 -21.80
C GLY A 267 -7.43 -6.55 -21.82
N TRP A 268 -7.64 -5.57 -22.72
CA TRP A 268 -8.94 -4.92 -22.94
C TRP A 268 -9.88 -5.85 -23.71
N THR A 269 -11.00 -6.23 -23.10
CA THR A 269 -12.02 -7.09 -23.73
C THR A 269 -13.43 -6.53 -23.50
N HIS A 270 -14.33 -6.90 -24.42
CA HIS A 270 -15.71 -6.43 -24.50
C HIS A 270 -16.67 -7.64 -24.56
N GLY A 271 -17.86 -7.50 -23.99
CA GLY A 271 -18.86 -8.56 -23.92
C GLY A 271 -20.18 -8.06 -23.35
N THR A 272 -21.09 -8.98 -23.05
CA THR A 272 -22.45 -8.67 -22.59
C THR A 272 -22.82 -9.57 -21.42
N ILE A 273 -23.50 -9.01 -20.41
CA ILE A 273 -24.10 -9.78 -19.30
C ILE A 273 -25.13 -10.75 -19.87
N SER A 274 -24.89 -12.05 -19.73
CA SER A 274 -25.68 -13.13 -20.36
C SER A 274 -26.69 -13.76 -19.41
N GLU A 275 -26.32 -14.01 -18.16
CA GLU A 275 -27.21 -14.44 -17.09
C GLU A 275 -26.94 -13.67 -15.79
N ILE A 276 -27.98 -13.61 -14.95
CA ILE A 276 -27.97 -13.05 -13.59
C ILE A 276 -28.48 -14.09 -12.60
N ASN A 277 -28.37 -13.81 -11.29
CA ASN A 277 -28.66 -14.78 -10.23
C ASN A 277 -27.89 -16.10 -10.45
N VAL A 278 -26.60 -16.01 -10.75
CA VAL A 278 -25.82 -17.19 -11.12
C VAL A 278 -25.39 -17.92 -9.86
N THR A 279 -25.80 -19.19 -9.74
CA THR A 279 -25.23 -20.13 -8.77
C THR A 279 -24.21 -21.02 -9.48
N VAL A 280 -22.98 -21.11 -8.99
CA VAL A 280 -21.89 -21.85 -9.67
C VAL A 280 -20.89 -22.47 -8.69
N ASP A 281 -20.44 -23.69 -9.02
CA ASP A 281 -19.39 -24.42 -8.31
C ASP A 281 -18.04 -24.13 -8.99
N VAL A 282 -17.24 -23.24 -8.41
CA VAL A 282 -15.92 -22.83 -8.93
C VAL A 282 -14.83 -23.74 -8.37
N CYS A 283 -13.96 -24.26 -9.25
CA CYS A 283 -12.89 -25.17 -8.87
C CYS A 283 -11.56 -24.44 -8.60
N TYR A 284 -11.08 -24.51 -7.35
CA TYR A 284 -9.81 -23.90 -6.91
C TYR A 284 -8.64 -24.89 -6.92
N GLN A 285 -8.91 -26.20 -6.90
CA GLN A 285 -7.88 -27.23 -7.01
C GLN A 285 -8.35 -28.40 -7.86
N SER A 286 -7.59 -28.73 -8.92
CA SER A 286 -7.88 -29.86 -9.83
C SER A 286 -6.77 -30.91 -9.83
N ARG A 287 -7.15 -32.19 -9.75
CA ARG A 287 -6.24 -33.35 -9.85
C ARG A 287 -6.30 -33.93 -11.26
N GLY A 288 -5.45 -33.41 -12.14
CA GLY A 288 -5.51 -33.70 -13.57
C GLY A 288 -6.63 -32.93 -14.28
N PRO A 289 -6.78 -33.08 -15.61
CA PRO A 289 -7.49 -32.12 -16.45
C PRO A 289 -8.99 -31.96 -16.15
N PHE A 290 -9.66 -32.99 -15.62
CA PHE A 290 -11.13 -33.06 -15.52
C PHE A 290 -11.70 -33.34 -14.13
N LYS A 291 -10.86 -33.45 -13.09
CA LYS A 291 -11.33 -33.74 -11.73
C LYS A 291 -11.02 -32.59 -10.78
N CYS A 292 -12.05 -31.87 -10.37
CA CYS A 292 -11.95 -31.01 -9.20
C CYS A 292 -11.73 -31.86 -7.93
N VAL A 293 -10.94 -31.33 -7.00
CA VAL A 293 -10.74 -31.89 -5.65
C VAL A 293 -11.07 -30.89 -4.53
N GLN A 294 -11.09 -29.59 -4.83
CA GLN A 294 -11.61 -28.54 -3.96
C GLN A 294 -12.37 -27.49 -4.78
N ALA A 295 -13.66 -27.31 -4.46
CA ALA A 295 -14.54 -26.34 -5.08
C ALA A 295 -15.36 -25.61 -4.01
N ALA A 296 -15.75 -24.37 -4.30
CA ALA A 296 -16.67 -23.59 -3.47
C ALA A 296 -17.87 -23.14 -4.32
N ARG A 297 -19.04 -23.00 -3.69
CA ARG A 297 -20.27 -22.58 -4.36
C ARG A 297 -20.50 -21.09 -4.16
N PHE A 298 -20.75 -20.37 -5.24
CA PHE A 298 -21.14 -18.96 -5.22
C PHE A 298 -22.59 -18.83 -5.65
N VAL A 299 -23.34 -17.91 -5.06
CA VAL A 299 -24.75 -17.56 -5.37
C VAL A 299 -24.85 -16.09 -5.75
N ASP A 300 -25.94 -15.65 -6.38
CA ASP A 300 -26.18 -14.23 -6.74
C ASP A 300 -25.12 -13.60 -7.68
N GLN A 301 -24.33 -14.43 -8.38
CA GLN A 301 -23.29 -13.97 -9.30
C GLN A 301 -23.86 -13.54 -10.67
N ILE A 302 -23.01 -13.09 -11.58
CA ILE A 302 -23.36 -12.77 -12.98
C ILE A 302 -22.42 -13.45 -13.97
N THR A 303 -22.90 -13.73 -15.19
CA THR A 303 -22.08 -14.26 -16.30
C THR A 303 -21.91 -13.26 -17.42
N ILE A 304 -20.75 -13.33 -18.07
CA ILE A 304 -20.40 -12.52 -19.25
C ILE A 304 -20.03 -13.45 -20.40
N THR A 305 -20.47 -13.08 -21.61
CA THR A 305 -20.15 -13.74 -22.88
C THR A 305 -19.68 -12.70 -23.90
N PRO A 306 -18.86 -13.05 -24.92
CA PRO A 306 -18.41 -14.39 -25.30
C PRO A 306 -17.32 -14.96 -24.37
N GLY A 307 -16.92 -16.21 -24.59
CA GLY A 307 -15.99 -16.94 -23.71
C GLY A 307 -14.56 -16.44 -23.71
N ASP A 308 -14.17 -15.66 -24.72
CA ASP A 308 -12.92 -14.93 -24.86
C ASP A 308 -12.95 -13.54 -24.18
N PHE A 309 -14.03 -13.20 -23.48
CA PHE A 309 -14.06 -12.03 -22.58
C PHE A 309 -13.01 -12.12 -21.46
N SER A 310 -12.62 -13.32 -21.04
CA SER A 310 -11.57 -13.54 -20.03
C SER A 310 -10.89 -14.89 -20.16
N ASP A 311 -9.63 -14.96 -19.78
CA ASP A 311 -8.88 -16.20 -19.62
C ASP A 311 -8.05 -16.15 -18.31
N GLY A 312 -7.16 -17.12 -18.16
CA GLY A 312 -6.45 -17.38 -16.92
C GLY A 312 -5.52 -16.28 -16.46
N GLY A 313 -6.00 -15.50 -15.51
CA GLY A 313 -5.27 -14.44 -14.81
C GLY A 313 -6.08 -13.17 -14.62
N ASP A 314 -7.15 -13.03 -15.40
CA ASP A 314 -8.07 -11.91 -15.31
C ASP A 314 -8.92 -11.94 -14.01
N SER A 315 -8.80 -12.98 -13.18
CA SER A 315 -9.25 -13.01 -11.79
C SER A 315 -8.86 -11.73 -11.06
N GLY A 316 -9.85 -10.98 -10.59
CA GLY A 316 -9.69 -9.70 -9.91
C GLY A 316 -10.03 -8.50 -10.79
N SER A 317 -10.14 -8.65 -12.12
CA SER A 317 -10.48 -7.53 -13.03
C SER A 317 -11.79 -6.84 -12.65
N LEU A 318 -11.78 -5.51 -12.61
CA LEU A 318 -13.01 -4.73 -12.57
C LEU A 318 -13.69 -4.75 -13.95
N ILE A 319 -14.95 -5.16 -13.95
CA ILE A 319 -15.86 -5.08 -15.10
C ILE A 319 -16.68 -3.80 -14.98
N VAL A 320 -16.68 -3.00 -16.03
CA VAL A 320 -17.39 -1.73 -16.15
C VAL A 320 -18.34 -1.75 -17.36
N THR A 321 -19.27 -0.80 -17.45
CA THR A 321 -20.13 -0.63 -18.64
C THR A 321 -19.31 -0.30 -19.89
N ASP A 322 -19.70 -0.87 -21.04
CA ASP A 322 -19.06 -0.59 -22.33
C ASP A 322 -19.59 0.71 -22.96
N ASN A 323 -19.30 1.82 -22.29
CA ASN A 323 -19.69 3.18 -22.68
C ASN A 323 -18.82 4.22 -21.95
N SER A 324 -19.03 5.50 -22.27
CA SER A 324 -18.23 6.61 -21.74
C SER A 324 -18.41 6.91 -20.23
N SER A 325 -19.22 6.17 -19.47
CA SER A 325 -19.27 6.34 -18.00
C SER A 325 -18.34 5.39 -17.25
N ASN A 326 -17.84 4.33 -17.90
CA ASN A 326 -17.08 3.24 -17.27
C ASN A 326 -17.68 2.82 -15.92
N SER A 327 -19.01 2.74 -15.82
CA SER A 327 -19.69 2.50 -14.55
C SER A 327 -19.41 1.09 -14.04
N PRO A 328 -18.91 0.90 -12.81
CA PRO A 328 -18.61 -0.40 -12.24
C PRO A 328 -19.84 -1.33 -12.20
N VAL A 329 -19.67 -2.57 -12.67
CA VAL A 329 -20.73 -3.60 -12.71
C VAL A 329 -20.35 -4.84 -11.90
N GLY A 330 -19.11 -5.33 -11.99
CA GLY A 330 -18.71 -6.56 -11.31
C GLY A 330 -17.21 -6.74 -11.08
N LEU A 331 -16.86 -7.64 -10.16
CA LEU A 331 -15.50 -8.12 -9.91
C LEU A 331 -15.36 -9.54 -10.46
N LEU A 332 -14.49 -9.74 -11.45
CA LEU A 332 -14.23 -11.04 -12.07
C LEU A 332 -13.52 -11.97 -11.07
N PHE A 333 -13.89 -13.25 -10.99
CA PHE A 333 -13.16 -14.23 -10.17
C PHE A 333 -13.03 -15.65 -10.73
N ALA A 334 -13.79 -16.03 -11.77
CA ALA A 334 -13.67 -17.34 -12.40
C ALA A 334 -14.06 -17.32 -13.87
N GLY A 335 -13.62 -18.32 -14.64
CA GLY A 335 -13.95 -18.44 -16.06
C GLY A 335 -14.05 -19.87 -16.56
N SER A 336 -14.67 -20.02 -17.73
CA SER A 336 -14.77 -21.24 -18.55
C SER A 336 -14.58 -20.87 -20.02
N SER A 337 -14.39 -21.84 -20.91
CA SER A 337 -14.17 -21.58 -22.35
C SER A 337 -15.40 -21.06 -23.13
N THR A 338 -16.40 -20.51 -22.44
CA THR A 338 -17.67 -20.02 -23.00
C THR A 338 -18.29 -18.86 -22.19
N HIS A 339 -18.04 -18.79 -20.88
CA HIS A 339 -18.59 -17.75 -19.99
C HIS A 339 -17.57 -17.39 -18.89
N THR A 340 -17.49 -16.10 -18.59
CA THR A 340 -16.84 -15.53 -17.40
C THR A 340 -17.84 -15.46 -16.24
N ILE A 341 -17.38 -15.59 -14.99
CA ILE A 341 -18.16 -15.34 -13.77
C ILE A 341 -17.60 -14.11 -13.04
N ALA A 342 -18.50 -13.23 -12.58
CA ALA A 342 -18.17 -12.12 -11.71
C ALA A 342 -19.17 -11.96 -10.55
N THR A 343 -18.71 -11.36 -9.45
CA THR A 343 -19.57 -10.88 -8.37
C THR A 343 -20.10 -9.49 -8.70
N PRO A 344 -21.39 -9.17 -8.47
CA PRO A 344 -21.89 -7.79 -8.59
C PRO A 344 -21.11 -6.83 -7.69
N ILE A 345 -20.54 -5.76 -8.26
CA ILE A 345 -19.52 -4.95 -7.56
C ILE A 345 -20.06 -4.30 -6.27
N GLY A 346 -21.35 -3.95 -6.23
CA GLY A 346 -21.99 -3.38 -5.04
C GLY A 346 -21.95 -4.29 -3.82
N VAL A 347 -21.96 -5.63 -3.99
CA VAL A 347 -21.82 -6.59 -2.88
C VAL A 347 -20.43 -6.45 -2.24
N VAL A 348 -19.40 -6.35 -3.07
CA VAL A 348 -18.00 -6.23 -2.65
C VAL A 348 -17.73 -4.89 -1.97
N LEU A 349 -18.17 -3.79 -2.59
CA LEU A 349 -18.00 -2.44 -2.05
C LEU A 349 -18.71 -2.27 -0.70
N ASN A 350 -19.96 -2.75 -0.58
CA ASN A 350 -20.72 -2.69 0.66
C ASN A 350 -20.10 -3.54 1.78
N ARG A 351 -19.54 -4.73 1.46
CA ARG A 351 -18.89 -5.61 2.45
C ARG A 351 -17.64 -4.99 3.07
N PHE A 352 -16.85 -4.25 2.29
CA PHE A 352 -15.64 -3.59 2.79
C PHE A 352 -15.88 -2.14 3.25
N GLY A 353 -17.06 -1.56 3.04
CA GLY A 353 -17.36 -0.17 3.39
C GLY A 353 -16.66 0.86 2.48
N VAL A 354 -16.24 0.44 1.29
CA VAL A 354 -15.41 1.24 0.38
C VAL A 354 -16.17 1.70 -0.86
N THR A 355 -15.67 2.76 -1.48
CA THR A 355 -16.13 3.32 -2.75
C THR A 355 -15.03 3.21 -3.82
N ILE A 356 -15.41 3.21 -5.08
CA ILE A 356 -14.46 3.21 -6.21
C ILE A 356 -13.75 4.56 -6.25
N ASP A 357 -12.43 4.56 -6.10
CA ASP A 357 -11.66 5.78 -6.15
C ASP A 357 -11.33 6.13 -7.60
N ASN A 358 -12.06 7.11 -8.14
CA ASN A 358 -11.87 7.62 -9.49
C ASN A 358 -11.24 9.02 -9.55
N GLU A 359 -10.79 9.55 -8.41
CA GLU A 359 -10.00 10.78 -8.40
C GLU A 359 -8.60 10.50 -8.97
N SER A 360 -8.02 11.47 -9.69
CA SER A 360 -6.61 11.42 -10.08
C SER A 360 -5.68 11.74 -8.90
N GLY A 361 -5.86 11.02 -7.79
CA GLY A 361 -4.98 11.08 -6.63
C GLY A 361 -3.61 10.51 -7.00
N GLY A 362 -2.58 11.36 -6.94
CA GLY A 362 -1.23 11.07 -7.41
C GLY A 362 -0.89 11.81 -8.71
N THR A 363 -0.49 13.08 -8.60
CA THR A 363 0.68 13.51 -9.38
C THR A 363 1.84 12.59 -9.01
N VAL A 364 2.70 12.22 -9.98
CA VAL A 364 3.91 11.41 -9.73
C VAL A 364 4.61 11.93 -8.47
N ASN A 365 4.86 11.04 -7.50
CA ASN A 365 5.50 11.44 -6.26
C ASN A 365 6.78 12.23 -6.59
N THR A 366 6.87 13.43 -6.04
CA THR A 366 7.91 14.40 -6.34
C THR A 366 8.91 14.31 -5.20
N PRO A 367 10.07 13.62 -5.38
CA PRO A 367 10.90 13.22 -4.26
C PRO A 367 11.34 14.40 -3.39
N PRO A 368 11.51 14.18 -2.06
CA PRO A 368 11.69 15.25 -1.11
C PRO A 368 12.94 16.07 -1.45
N SER A 369 12.81 17.39 -1.42
CA SER A 369 13.92 18.32 -1.57
C SER A 369 14.71 18.37 -0.27
N ALA A 370 15.66 17.44 -0.12
CA ALA A 370 16.59 17.38 1.00
C ALA A 370 17.38 18.68 1.15
N GLY A 371 17.45 19.21 2.37
CA GLY A 371 18.16 20.43 2.68
C GLY A 371 18.50 20.54 4.15
N PHE A 372 19.61 21.20 4.46
CA PHE A 372 19.99 21.48 5.84
C PHE A 372 20.78 22.78 5.96
N THR A 373 20.87 23.25 7.20
CA THR A 373 21.81 24.28 7.64
C THR A 373 22.66 23.71 8.77
N TYR A 374 23.80 24.36 9.04
CA TYR A 374 24.69 23.92 10.11
C TYR A 374 25.37 25.10 10.80
N THR A 375 25.83 24.87 12.03
CA THR A 375 26.69 25.79 12.79
C THR A 375 27.86 25.00 13.38
N THR A 376 29.05 25.59 13.40
CA THR A 376 30.26 24.96 13.98
C THR A 376 30.78 25.73 15.18
N SER A 377 31.34 25.00 16.14
CA SER A 377 31.97 25.52 17.35
C SER A 377 33.18 24.65 17.68
N GLY A 378 34.37 25.10 17.28
CA GLY A 378 35.56 24.27 17.30
C GLY A 378 35.39 23.03 16.41
N LEU A 379 35.54 21.84 17.00
CA LEU A 379 35.39 20.54 16.34
C LEU A 379 33.95 20.00 16.30
N THR A 380 32.99 20.65 16.97
CA THR A 380 31.58 20.25 16.97
C THR A 380 30.81 20.98 15.88
N ALA A 381 29.99 20.25 15.12
CA ALA A 381 28.99 20.76 14.20
C ALA A 381 27.58 20.37 14.70
N THR A 382 26.65 21.33 14.68
CA THR A 382 25.23 21.10 14.94
C THR A 382 24.46 21.34 13.64
N PHE A 383 23.61 20.40 13.27
CA PHE A 383 22.84 20.41 12.04
C PHE A 383 21.37 20.69 12.31
N THR A 384 20.72 21.39 11.38
CA THR A 384 19.29 21.65 11.41
C THR A 384 18.70 21.29 10.05
N ASP A 385 17.76 20.35 10.05
CA ASP A 385 17.01 19.93 8.87
C ASP A 385 16.17 21.10 8.32
N THR A 386 16.19 21.26 7.01
CA THR A 386 15.34 22.18 6.26
C THR A 386 14.75 21.50 5.01
N SER A 387 14.65 20.17 5.04
CA SER A 387 14.09 19.38 3.94
C SER A 387 12.61 19.65 3.77
N THR A 388 12.14 19.58 2.52
CA THR A 388 10.73 19.85 2.19
C THR A 388 10.20 18.83 1.20
N ASP A 389 8.98 18.38 1.41
CA ASP A 389 8.24 17.52 0.49
C ASP A 389 7.02 18.30 -0.04
N PRO A 390 6.90 18.51 -1.38
CA PRO A 390 5.73 19.15 -1.98
C PRO A 390 4.49 18.25 -2.07
N GLY A 391 4.64 16.92 -1.98
CA GLY A 391 3.57 15.93 -2.09
C GLY A 391 3.07 15.40 -0.74
N GLY A 392 3.97 15.24 0.23
CA GLY A 392 3.67 14.65 1.55
C GLY A 392 4.51 15.22 2.71
N SER A 393 5.33 14.38 3.32
CA SER A 393 6.13 14.67 4.50
C SER A 393 7.36 13.76 4.61
N VAL A 394 8.47 14.29 5.10
CA VAL A 394 9.69 13.52 5.40
C VAL A 394 9.49 12.72 6.69
N VAL A 395 9.86 11.43 6.66
CA VAL A 395 9.69 10.49 7.79
C VAL A 395 10.99 9.84 8.26
N GLU A 396 12.05 9.89 7.46
CA GLU A 396 13.36 9.30 7.77
C GLU A 396 14.50 10.23 7.33
N TRP A 397 15.58 10.24 8.13
CA TRP A 397 16.81 10.99 7.86
C TRP A 397 18.01 10.04 8.01
N ASN A 398 18.97 10.16 7.09
CA ASN A 398 20.21 9.39 7.09
C ASN A 398 21.38 10.34 6.80
N TRP A 399 22.15 10.66 7.85
CA TRP A 399 23.31 11.54 7.78
C TRP A 399 24.60 10.73 7.61
N ASN A 400 25.51 11.22 6.77
CA ASN A 400 26.90 10.81 6.75
C ASN A 400 27.78 12.05 6.89
N PHE A 401 28.56 12.12 7.97
CA PHE A 401 29.31 13.32 8.33
C PHE A 401 30.62 13.51 7.56
N GLY A 402 30.95 12.62 6.62
CA GLY A 402 32.14 12.70 5.77
C GLY A 402 33.44 12.21 6.42
N ASP A 403 33.40 11.79 7.69
CA ASP A 403 34.52 11.21 8.44
C ASP A 403 34.38 9.69 8.69
N GLY A 404 33.26 9.09 8.27
CA GLY A 404 32.90 7.69 8.49
C GLY A 404 31.80 7.47 9.53
N ASN A 405 31.36 8.50 10.24
CA ASN A 405 30.23 8.44 11.19
C ASN A 405 28.91 8.82 10.52
N THR A 406 27.80 8.32 11.09
CA THR A 406 26.43 8.54 10.60
C THR A 406 25.45 8.84 11.75
N SER A 407 24.25 9.32 11.43
CA SER A 407 23.13 9.49 12.38
C SER A 407 21.78 9.38 11.67
N THR A 408 20.73 9.02 12.41
CA THR A 408 19.32 9.01 11.94
C THR A 408 18.42 10.00 12.67
N GLU A 409 19.00 10.88 13.50
CA GLU A 409 18.26 11.98 14.12
C GLU A 409 17.95 13.07 13.07
N GLN A 410 16.81 13.75 13.18
CA GLN A 410 16.48 14.87 12.28
C GLN A 410 17.46 16.06 12.42
N ASN A 411 17.89 16.38 13.65
CA ASN A 411 18.72 17.56 13.94
C ASN A 411 19.95 17.16 14.80
N PRO A 412 20.92 16.42 14.24
CA PRO A 412 22.02 15.84 15.01
C PRO A 412 23.09 16.86 15.39
N GLY A 413 23.83 16.55 16.46
CA GLY A 413 25.14 17.12 16.74
C GLY A 413 26.24 16.08 16.49
N HIS A 414 27.32 16.46 15.81
CA HIS A 414 28.49 15.62 15.58
C HIS A 414 29.79 16.32 16.01
N THR A 415 30.78 15.57 16.48
CA THR A 415 32.10 16.10 16.86
C THR A 415 33.19 15.33 16.12
N TYR A 416 33.98 16.06 15.35
CA TYR A 416 35.08 15.51 14.55
C TYR A 416 36.35 15.32 15.37
N ASN A 417 37.19 14.35 14.98
CA ASN A 417 38.44 14.02 15.70
C ASN A 417 39.60 15.01 15.43
N ALA A 418 39.51 15.85 14.39
CA ALA A 418 40.54 16.82 14.00
C ALA A 418 39.93 17.94 13.15
N GLY A 419 40.62 19.08 13.05
CA GLY A 419 40.21 20.18 12.15
C GLY A 419 40.28 19.77 10.67
N GLY A 420 39.29 20.18 9.87
CA GLY A 420 39.19 19.77 8.48
C GLY A 420 37.93 20.28 7.78
N THR A 421 37.81 19.97 6.48
CA THR A 421 36.58 20.18 5.71
C THR A 421 36.03 18.83 5.28
N PHE A 422 34.79 18.54 5.67
CA PHE A 422 34.13 17.26 5.48
C PHE A 422 32.90 17.42 4.59
N SER A 423 32.72 16.52 3.62
CA SER A 423 31.55 16.50 2.75
C SER A 423 30.40 15.80 3.47
N VAL A 424 29.55 16.57 4.14
CA VAL A 424 28.38 16.04 4.86
C VAL A 424 27.24 15.80 3.87
N LEU A 425 26.74 14.57 3.85
CA LEU A 425 25.58 14.15 3.08
C LEU A 425 24.38 13.97 4.04
N LEU A 426 23.24 14.52 3.67
CA LEU A 426 21.94 14.17 4.18
C LEU A 426 21.16 13.46 3.07
N GLU A 427 20.65 12.27 3.35
CA GLU A 427 19.60 11.60 2.59
C GLU A 427 18.32 11.55 3.44
N VAL A 428 17.15 11.76 2.83
CA VAL A 428 15.85 11.71 3.50
C VAL A 428 14.84 10.91 2.70
N THR A 429 13.93 10.24 3.39
CA THR A 429 12.82 9.45 2.80
C THR A 429 11.48 10.11 3.12
N ASP A 430 10.59 10.23 2.12
CA ASP A 430 9.21 10.68 2.32
C ASP A 430 8.26 9.56 2.78
N ASN A 431 7.03 9.93 3.15
CA ASN A 431 5.97 8.99 3.55
C ASN A 431 5.41 8.12 2.42
N GLU A 432 5.92 8.22 1.19
CA GLU A 432 5.58 7.35 0.05
C GLU A 432 6.78 6.50 -0.43
N GLY A 433 7.95 6.62 0.21
CA GLY A 433 9.14 5.82 -0.02
C GLY A 433 10.13 6.37 -1.05
N ALA A 434 9.98 7.61 -1.55
CA ALA A 434 11.00 8.21 -2.42
C ALA A 434 12.06 8.97 -1.59
N THR A 435 13.30 8.99 -2.08
CA THR A 435 14.43 9.63 -1.40
C THR A 435 14.93 10.88 -2.11
N GLY A 436 15.43 11.81 -1.32
CA GLY A 436 16.16 12.99 -1.76
C GLY A 436 17.49 13.11 -1.02
N SER A 437 18.48 13.76 -1.63
CA SER A 437 19.78 13.96 -0.99
C SER A 437 20.37 15.36 -1.21
N SER A 438 21.12 15.82 -0.21
CA SER A 438 21.75 17.14 -0.13
C SER A 438 23.16 17.00 0.41
N SER A 439 24.15 17.67 -0.19
CA SER A 439 25.54 17.59 0.26
C SER A 439 26.16 18.98 0.42
N GLN A 440 26.85 19.21 1.54
CA GLN A 440 27.53 20.47 1.84
C GLN A 440 28.91 20.20 2.47
N ASN A 441 29.89 21.04 2.13
CA ASN A 441 31.21 21.01 2.77
C ASN A 441 31.15 21.76 4.10
N VAL A 442 31.26 21.03 5.21
CA VAL A 442 31.34 21.59 6.57
C VAL A 442 32.81 21.71 6.95
N THR A 443 33.27 22.94 7.19
CA THR A 443 34.59 23.21 7.78
C THR A 443 34.48 23.34 9.29
N VAL A 444 35.14 22.45 10.01
CA VAL A 444 35.43 22.58 11.45
C VAL A 444 36.92 22.85 11.65
N SER A 445 37.26 23.56 12.71
CA SER A 445 38.64 23.89 13.04
C SER A 445 38.87 23.66 14.53
N GLU A 446 40.04 23.12 14.87
CA GLU A 446 40.54 23.26 16.24
C GLU A 446 40.52 24.74 16.61
N ASN A 447 39.99 25.07 17.79
CA ASN A 447 39.71 26.47 18.16
C ASN A 447 40.99 27.17 18.64
N THR A 448 41.98 27.28 17.75
CA THR A 448 43.31 27.85 18.00
C THR A 448 43.29 29.35 18.27
N GLY A 449 42.17 30.01 17.96
CA GLY A 449 41.81 31.33 18.47
C GLY A 449 40.73 31.22 19.55
N THR A 450 41.10 30.78 20.75
CA THR A 450 40.26 31.00 21.94
C THR A 450 39.99 32.48 22.15
N GLY A 451 38.89 32.81 22.85
CA GLY A 451 38.41 34.19 23.04
C GLY A 451 39.32 35.13 23.84
N ILE A 452 40.58 34.76 24.10
CA ILE A 452 41.59 35.60 24.75
C ILE A 452 41.94 36.75 23.79
N THR A 453 41.40 37.94 24.03
CA THR A 453 41.76 39.15 23.28
C THR A 453 42.86 39.89 24.01
N LEU A 454 44.02 40.10 23.37
CA LEU A 454 45.20 40.74 23.95
C LEU A 454 45.44 42.13 23.36
N THR A 455 45.67 43.09 24.25
CA THR A 455 46.20 44.43 23.93
C THR A 455 47.55 44.64 24.62
N ALA A 456 48.44 45.41 23.98
CA ALA A 456 49.76 45.73 24.51
C ALA A 456 50.13 47.19 24.23
N ALA A 457 50.57 47.91 25.26
CA ALA A 457 50.99 49.31 25.18
C ALA A 457 52.42 49.50 25.72
N GLY A 458 53.28 50.14 24.94
CA GLY A 458 54.68 50.40 25.32
C GLY A 458 54.92 51.81 25.83
N GLU A 459 55.59 51.95 26.98
CA GLU A 459 56.01 53.25 27.52
C GLU A 459 57.51 53.31 27.88
N LYS A 460 58.05 54.52 28.04
CA LYS A 460 59.49 54.77 28.21
C LYS A 460 59.80 55.79 29.31
N ILE A 461 60.05 55.30 30.53
CA ILE A 461 60.31 56.13 31.72
C ILE A 461 61.82 56.19 31.97
N ARG A 462 62.41 57.39 31.93
CA ARG A 462 63.84 57.66 32.23
C ARG A 462 64.84 56.75 31.47
N GLY A 463 64.46 56.33 30.26
CA GLY A 463 65.23 55.43 29.40
C GLY A 463 65.07 53.94 29.70
N VAL A 464 64.29 53.56 30.71
CA VAL A 464 63.76 52.20 30.91
C VAL A 464 62.45 52.05 30.12
N ARG A 465 62.07 50.84 29.73
CA ARG A 465 60.90 50.52 28.90
C ARG A 465 59.99 49.52 29.58
N TYR A 466 58.69 49.76 29.51
CA TYR A 466 57.65 48.94 30.13
C TYR A 466 56.58 48.60 29.11
N VAL A 467 56.12 47.35 29.09
CA VAL A 467 54.97 46.91 28.30
C VAL A 467 53.83 46.59 29.24
N ASN A 468 52.74 47.32 29.09
CA ASN A 468 51.50 47.10 29.80
C ASN A 468 50.63 46.21 28.90
N LEU A 469 50.50 44.94 29.27
CA LEU A 469 49.60 43.97 28.64
C LEU A 469 48.25 44.02 29.34
N SER A 470 47.16 43.86 28.59
CA SER A 470 45.84 43.58 29.15
C SER A 470 45.05 42.64 28.25
N TRP A 471 44.43 41.65 28.86
CA TRP A 471 43.69 40.58 28.19
C TRP A 471 42.31 40.36 28.80
N GLU A 472 41.35 39.98 27.96
CA GLU A 472 40.03 39.50 28.37
C GLU A 472 39.79 38.12 27.74
N GLY A 473 39.07 37.22 28.43
CA GLY A 473 38.60 35.95 27.87
C GLY A 473 39.44 34.70 28.20
N ALA A 474 40.52 34.82 28.98
CA ALA A 474 41.21 33.68 29.58
C ALA A 474 40.44 33.13 30.79
N ILE A 475 40.42 31.80 30.96
CA ILE A 475 39.54 31.09 31.92
C ILE A 475 40.28 30.32 33.02
N GLY A 476 41.57 30.01 32.88
CA GLY A 476 42.37 29.37 33.92
C GLY A 476 42.75 30.32 35.07
N ASP A 477 43.17 29.78 36.21
CA ASP A 477 43.65 30.58 37.37
C ASP A 477 44.95 31.36 37.06
N ASN A 478 45.72 30.91 36.06
CA ASN A 478 47.01 31.46 35.66
C ASN A 478 47.15 31.42 34.13
N VAL A 479 47.84 32.41 33.57
CA VAL A 479 48.13 32.52 32.13
C VAL A 479 49.64 32.51 31.85
N VAL A 480 50.02 31.95 30.71
CA VAL A 480 51.40 31.91 30.21
C VAL A 480 51.62 33.09 29.26
N ILE A 481 52.54 33.98 29.60
CA ILE A 481 52.93 35.11 28.73
C ILE A 481 54.06 34.62 27.83
N LYS A 482 53.90 34.76 26.51
CA LYS A 482 54.97 34.56 25.53
C LYS A 482 55.50 35.90 25.04
N MET A 483 56.80 35.95 24.76
CA MET A 483 57.46 37.05 24.06
C MET A 483 58.29 36.46 22.90
N ASN A 484 58.01 36.92 21.67
CA ASN A 484 58.60 36.42 20.43
C ASN A 484 58.50 34.87 20.31
N GLY A 485 57.32 34.32 20.58
CA GLY A 485 57.03 32.87 20.53
C GLY A 485 57.68 32.01 21.62
N SER A 486 58.46 32.59 22.53
CA SER A 486 59.06 31.90 23.68
C SER A 486 58.35 32.27 24.97
N VAL A 487 58.16 31.33 25.90
CA VAL A 487 57.60 31.65 27.23
C VAL A 487 58.49 32.68 27.94
N TYR A 488 57.87 33.77 28.39
CA TYR A 488 58.50 34.84 29.16
C TYR A 488 58.25 34.65 30.66
N ASP A 489 57.01 34.44 31.06
CA ASP A 489 56.61 34.22 32.47
C ASP A 489 55.27 33.46 32.56
N THR A 490 54.82 33.15 33.77
CA THR A 490 53.49 32.60 34.05
C THR A 490 52.90 33.30 35.27
N VAL A 491 51.80 34.02 35.08
CA VAL A 491 51.21 34.94 36.05
C VAL A 491 49.77 34.56 36.37
N SER A 492 49.24 35.03 37.49
CA SER A 492 47.81 34.84 37.82
C SER A 492 46.91 35.53 36.79
N ASN A 493 45.74 34.96 36.52
CA ASN A 493 44.80 35.51 35.55
C ASN A 493 43.96 36.67 36.15
N ASP A 494 44.55 37.86 36.24
CA ASP A 494 43.90 39.09 36.73
C ASP A 494 43.50 40.08 35.61
N GLY A 495 43.91 39.81 34.36
CA GLY A 495 43.59 40.58 33.17
C GLY A 495 44.63 41.63 32.76
N SER A 496 45.75 41.81 33.49
CA SER A 496 46.80 42.76 33.09
C SER A 496 48.17 42.55 33.75
N GLU A 497 49.26 42.70 33.00
CA GLU A 497 50.64 42.58 33.52
C GLU A 497 51.56 43.68 32.95
N THR A 498 52.56 44.12 33.73
CA THR A 498 53.48 45.24 33.43
C THR A 498 54.93 44.76 33.32
N LEU A 499 55.35 44.39 32.11
CA LEU A 499 56.67 43.81 31.85
C LEU A 499 57.76 44.90 31.76
N ASN A 500 58.79 44.82 32.61
CA ASN A 500 59.95 45.72 32.57
C ASN A 500 61.05 45.16 31.67
N LEU A 501 61.16 45.67 30.44
CA LEU A 501 62.16 45.24 29.46
C LEU A 501 63.55 45.89 29.65
N GLY A 502 63.74 46.70 30.68
CA GLY A 502 65.02 47.39 30.90
C GLY A 502 65.30 48.41 29.80
N ARG A 503 66.45 48.28 29.11
CA ARG A 503 66.93 49.26 28.11
C ARG A 503 67.02 48.74 26.66
N ILE A 504 66.54 47.52 26.40
CA ILE A 504 66.61 46.90 25.06
C ILE A 504 65.76 47.68 24.03
N SER A 505 66.07 47.60 22.74
CA SER A 505 65.34 48.30 21.67
C SER A 505 65.02 47.36 20.52
N GLY A 506 63.85 47.53 19.91
CA GLY A 506 63.36 46.66 18.84
C GLY A 506 61.83 46.61 18.82
N THR A 507 61.30 45.62 18.12
CA THR A 507 59.90 45.21 18.21
C THR A 507 59.81 43.90 18.99
N PHE A 508 58.83 43.80 19.88
CA PHE A 508 58.54 42.63 20.70
C PHE A 508 57.09 42.23 20.44
N VAL A 509 56.87 40.96 20.13
CA VAL A 509 55.54 40.38 19.89
C VAL A 509 55.15 39.58 21.13
N PHE A 510 53.94 39.81 21.64
CA PHE A 510 53.42 39.16 22.83
C PHE A 510 52.18 38.32 22.51
N GLU A 511 52.05 37.20 23.21
CA GLU A 511 50.83 36.38 23.27
C GLU A 511 50.54 36.09 24.74
N VAL A 512 49.27 35.94 25.10
CA VAL A 512 48.82 35.43 26.40
C VAL A 512 48.06 34.14 26.15
N CYS A 513 48.45 33.07 26.85
CA CYS A 513 47.87 31.74 26.69
C CYS A 513 47.33 31.20 28.01
N GLU A 514 46.43 30.21 27.95
CA GLU A 514 46.07 29.40 29.10
C GLU A 514 47.29 28.67 29.69
N SER A 515 47.12 28.10 30.89
CA SER A 515 48.15 27.29 31.57
C SER A 515 48.65 26.06 30.79
N ASP A 516 48.02 25.71 29.66
CA ASP A 516 48.50 24.65 28.76
C ASP A 516 49.63 25.12 27.80
N GLY A 517 49.80 26.44 27.61
CA GLY A 517 50.78 27.03 26.68
C GLY A 517 50.48 26.86 25.19
N VAL A 518 49.36 26.21 24.84
CA VAL A 518 48.89 25.92 23.46
C VAL A 518 47.79 26.90 23.06
N THR A 519 46.90 27.20 24.00
CA THR A 519 45.64 27.91 23.81
C THR A 519 45.84 29.41 24.02
N CYS A 520 45.98 30.19 22.95
CA CYS A 520 46.56 31.54 22.99
C CYS A 520 45.66 32.66 22.42
N SER A 521 46.04 33.90 22.74
CA SER A 521 45.46 35.14 22.23
C SER A 521 45.90 35.49 20.80
N ASN A 522 45.36 36.57 20.26
CA ASN A 522 46.04 37.28 19.16
C ASN A 522 47.47 37.71 19.57
N GLU A 523 48.37 37.80 18.59
CA GLU A 523 49.65 38.50 18.76
C GLU A 523 49.42 40.00 19.01
N ALA A 524 50.25 40.61 19.86
CA ALA A 524 50.28 42.05 20.10
C ALA A 524 51.72 42.59 20.04
N ALA A 525 52.02 43.47 19.09
CA ALA A 525 53.38 43.95 18.82
C ALA A 525 53.66 45.35 19.38
N VAL A 526 54.77 45.52 20.11
CA VAL A 526 55.21 46.80 20.69
C VAL A 526 56.62 47.16 20.20
N THR A 527 56.82 48.39 19.73
CA THR A 527 58.10 48.86 19.14
C THR A 527 58.69 50.04 19.92
N PHE A 528 60.02 50.06 20.08
CA PHE A 528 60.71 50.79 21.15
C PHE A 528 62.02 51.51 20.80
#